data_AF-A0A8T3MVJ6-F1
#
_entry.id   AF-A0A8T3MVJ6-F1
#
_cell.length_a   1.000
_cell.length_b   1.000
_cell.length_c   1.000
_cell.angle_alpha   90.00
_cell.angle_beta   90.00
_cell.angle_gamma   90.00
#
_symmetry.space_group_name_H-M   'P 1'
#
loop_
_entity.id
_entity.type
_entity.pdbx_description
1 polymer ?
#
loop_
_entity_poly.entity_id
_entity_poly.type
_entity_poly.pdbx_seq_one_letter_code
_entity_poly.pdbx_strand_id
1 'polypeptide(L)'
;MFSWLFPSEMIRIISGILRGLGGELGGVLRAVDRLFLPVFVVPVTIGVFLLYLVFRILRVVPIKAVQEFALVRAIAFFLSDWFGDVRLLLADRAQAANVRAAVASAVMSVQAEGCGTVVLIGHSGGTIAGYMTLTDPTYLSLAVDRFITHGQALGLAWRLGHACDPSRPDRVAARLYAGDRLRIPLHNVRDKLKWVDFWGTHDPAPAGGFGVGCDVNVPAQVNGESIRVFNRMSLRNDHGAYWDNDEAFVLPVARLIDTAPTNAPSTASRFFPLEPNPSRIDHREGRVKLLQFAWVAVMLSAIASVPVAVIDPLLPNDRANLAEAGRLAYGVVGWLAGILGFIWDILSLPTLPKTSDLSYSAALVIGIGAMLAIFWVVARILGSCWNAWDERERAIALQPMPRWRPTLALAIQLGLCAGASSALIGFAASGKIDALIVPGIAIALAWIVRLLSPRGSIRRPGAAEVGSRGAVVDGAPGVAQA
;
A
#
# COMPACT_ATOMS: atom_id res chain seq x y z
N MET A 1 -8.12 -21.88 25.51
CA MET A 1 -9.02 -20.76 25.86
C MET A 1 -9.08 -19.66 24.79
N PHE A 2 -8.01 -19.38 24.03
CA PHE A 2 -8.01 -18.39 22.93
C PHE A 2 -8.52 -18.89 21.56
N SER A 3 -8.83 -20.17 21.38
CA SER A 3 -9.29 -20.75 20.10
C SER A 3 -10.71 -20.35 19.69
N TRP A 4 -11.53 -19.88 20.62
CA TRP A 4 -12.88 -19.34 20.33
C TRP A 4 -12.87 -17.85 19.95
N LEU A 5 -11.78 -17.13 20.23
CA LEU A 5 -11.65 -15.71 19.91
C LEU A 5 -11.27 -15.48 18.44
N PHE A 6 -10.72 -16.50 17.77
CA PHE A 6 -10.25 -16.40 16.39
C PHE A 6 -10.55 -17.65 15.56
N PRO A 7 -11.04 -17.51 14.32
CA PRO A 7 -10.91 -18.58 13.35
C PRO A 7 -9.41 -18.88 13.17
N SER A 8 -9.01 -20.15 13.26
CA SER A 8 -7.62 -20.60 13.03
C SER A 8 -7.04 -20.11 11.69
N GLU A 9 -7.91 -19.73 10.76
CA GLU A 9 -7.62 -19.13 9.47
C GLU A 9 -6.94 -17.75 9.61
N MET A 10 -7.43 -16.86 10.47
CA MET A 10 -6.89 -15.49 10.61
C MET A 10 -5.46 -15.50 11.15
N ILE A 11 -5.17 -16.37 12.12
CA ILE A 11 -3.81 -16.55 12.66
C ILE A 11 -2.85 -17.03 11.56
N ARG A 12 -3.32 -17.87 10.63
CA ARG A 12 -2.53 -18.34 9.49
C ARG A 12 -2.32 -17.27 8.43
N ILE A 13 -3.32 -16.43 8.17
CA ILE A 13 -3.18 -15.26 7.29
C ILE A 13 -2.09 -14.34 7.85
N ILE A 14 -2.20 -13.96 9.13
CA ILE A 14 -1.22 -13.10 9.80
C ILE A 14 0.16 -13.78 9.81
N SER A 15 0.26 -15.04 10.21
CA SER A 15 1.55 -15.75 10.20
C SER A 15 2.14 -15.88 8.79
N GLY A 16 1.33 -16.02 7.76
CA GLY A 16 1.77 -16.09 6.37
C GLY A 16 2.35 -14.75 5.90
N ILE A 17 1.65 -13.65 6.19
CA ILE A 17 2.11 -12.28 5.93
C ILE A 17 3.46 -12.05 6.62
N LEU A 18 3.56 -12.39 7.91
CA LEU A 18 4.78 -12.17 8.70
C LEU A 18 5.98 -13.00 8.21
N ARG A 19 5.76 -14.25 7.81
CA ARG A 19 6.83 -15.09 7.25
C ARG A 19 7.32 -14.57 5.91
N GLY A 20 6.41 -14.12 5.05
CA GLY A 20 6.76 -13.57 3.74
C GLY A 20 7.53 -12.26 3.80
N LEU A 21 7.17 -11.36 4.71
CA LEU A 21 7.85 -10.08 4.90
C LEU A 21 9.28 -10.22 5.48
N GLY A 22 9.58 -11.32 6.18
CA GLY A 22 10.86 -11.51 6.87
C GLY A 22 12.02 -12.08 6.03
N GLY A 23 11.78 -12.47 4.78
CA GLY A 23 12.66 -13.39 4.03
C GLY A 23 13.85 -12.78 3.26
N GLU A 24 13.77 -11.55 2.77
CA GLU A 24 14.60 -11.17 1.59
C GLU A 24 15.55 -9.96 1.72
N LEU A 25 15.62 -9.28 2.86
CA LEU A 25 16.47 -8.09 2.96
C LEU A 25 17.90 -8.42 3.43
N GLY A 26 18.90 -7.69 2.91
CA GLY A 26 20.30 -7.75 3.33
C GLY A 26 20.70 -6.57 4.24
N GLY A 27 21.77 -6.72 5.03
CA GLY A 27 22.41 -5.61 5.77
C GLY A 27 21.63 -4.95 6.92
N VAL A 28 21.97 -3.68 7.24
CA VAL A 28 21.39 -2.82 8.30
C VAL A 28 19.87 -2.68 8.19
N LEU A 29 19.32 -2.76 6.98
CA LEU A 29 17.87 -2.78 6.74
C LEU A 29 17.19 -4.01 7.36
N ARG A 30 17.86 -5.17 7.48
CA ARG A 30 17.34 -6.29 8.28
C ARG A 30 17.18 -5.95 9.75
N ALA A 31 18.07 -5.13 10.32
CA ALA A 31 17.95 -4.77 11.73
C ALA A 31 16.75 -3.83 11.93
N VAL A 32 16.57 -2.86 11.03
CA VAL A 32 15.39 -1.98 11.02
C VAL A 32 14.12 -2.79 10.79
N ASP A 33 14.06 -3.72 9.84
CA ASP A 33 12.86 -4.52 9.59
C ASP A 33 12.60 -5.58 10.65
N ARG A 34 13.64 -6.19 11.23
CA ARG A 34 13.50 -7.10 12.39
C ARG A 34 13.06 -6.36 13.65
N LEU A 35 13.33 -5.05 13.78
CA LEU A 35 12.76 -4.23 14.84
C LEU A 35 11.35 -3.76 14.45
N PHE A 36 11.18 -3.30 13.20
CA PHE A 36 9.95 -2.70 12.69
C PHE A 36 8.83 -3.72 12.67
N LEU A 37 9.06 -4.95 12.21
CA LEU A 37 8.00 -5.95 12.15
C LEU A 37 7.41 -6.25 13.54
N PRO A 38 8.15 -6.60 14.61
CA PRO A 38 7.57 -6.75 15.94
C PRO A 38 7.09 -5.42 16.54
N VAL A 39 7.81 -4.31 16.39
CA VAL A 39 7.41 -3.00 16.95
C VAL A 39 6.19 -2.41 16.25
N PHE A 40 5.89 -2.80 15.01
CA PHE A 40 4.73 -2.35 14.25
C PHE A 40 3.61 -3.38 14.32
N VAL A 41 3.90 -4.63 13.97
CA VAL A 41 2.88 -5.69 13.92
C VAL A 41 2.36 -5.97 15.30
N VAL A 42 3.17 -6.01 16.37
CA VAL A 42 2.63 -6.34 17.70
C VAL A 42 1.68 -5.23 18.19
N PRO A 43 2.04 -3.94 18.19
CA PRO A 43 1.10 -2.88 18.58
C PRO A 43 -0.07 -2.70 17.62
N VAL A 44 0.11 -2.87 16.31
CA VAL A 44 -1.00 -2.84 15.35
C VAL A 44 -1.92 -4.04 15.57
N THR A 45 -1.37 -5.22 15.82
CA THR A 45 -2.15 -6.44 16.10
C THR A 45 -2.89 -6.31 17.44
N ILE A 46 -2.21 -5.83 18.50
CA ILE A 46 -2.85 -5.50 19.78
C ILE A 46 -3.91 -4.43 19.58
N GLY A 47 -3.61 -3.36 18.82
CA GLY A 47 -4.53 -2.28 18.51
C GLY A 47 -5.75 -2.79 17.76
N VAL A 48 -5.57 -3.59 16.72
CA VAL A 48 -6.64 -4.27 15.97
C VAL A 48 -7.41 -5.22 16.87
N PHE A 49 -6.74 -5.93 17.80
CA PHE A 49 -7.42 -6.80 18.77
C PHE A 49 -8.27 -6.01 19.76
N LEU A 50 -7.73 -4.93 20.33
CA LEU A 50 -8.47 -4.03 21.22
C LEU A 50 -9.63 -3.39 20.47
N LEU A 51 -9.40 -2.96 19.24
CA LEU A 51 -10.42 -2.39 18.36
C LEU A 51 -11.50 -3.40 18.00
N TYR A 52 -11.12 -4.65 17.72
CA TYR A 52 -12.04 -5.75 17.45
C TYR A 52 -12.83 -6.14 18.70
N LEU A 53 -12.21 -6.12 19.88
CA LEU A 53 -12.88 -6.35 21.16
C LEU A 53 -13.90 -5.24 21.44
N VAL A 54 -13.50 -3.98 21.29
CA VAL A 54 -14.39 -2.82 21.36
C VAL A 54 -15.52 -2.98 20.35
N PHE A 55 -15.22 -3.33 19.10
CA PHE A 55 -16.24 -3.60 18.08
C PHE A 55 -17.22 -4.71 18.49
N ARG A 56 -16.75 -5.83 19.06
CA ARG A 56 -17.62 -6.91 19.53
C ARG A 56 -18.54 -6.44 20.65
N ILE A 57 -18.03 -5.64 21.59
CA ILE A 57 -18.83 -5.02 22.65
C ILE A 57 -19.86 -4.07 22.04
N LEU A 58 -19.44 -3.15 21.16
CA LEU A 58 -20.31 -2.18 20.49
C LEU A 58 -21.39 -2.83 19.62
N ARG A 59 -21.12 -3.99 19.02
CA ARG A 59 -22.11 -4.73 18.21
C ARG A 59 -23.20 -5.38 19.06
N VAL A 60 -22.92 -5.70 20.33
CA VAL A 60 -23.92 -6.18 21.29
C VAL A 60 -24.84 -5.02 21.73
N VAL A 61 -24.36 -3.78 21.64
CA VAL A 61 -25.16 -2.59 21.96
C VAL A 61 -26.09 -2.26 20.77
N PRO A 62 -27.43 -2.29 20.95
CA PRO A 62 -28.40 -2.08 19.88
C PRO A 62 -28.63 -0.60 19.58
N ILE A 63 -27.55 0.18 19.44
CA ILE A 63 -27.60 1.60 19.07
C ILE A 63 -27.19 1.73 17.60
N LYS A 64 -28.15 2.04 16.71
CA LYS A 64 -27.91 2.13 15.25
C LYS A 64 -26.74 3.07 14.90
N ALA A 65 -26.65 4.23 15.57
CA ALA A 65 -25.58 5.20 15.33
C ALA A 65 -24.16 4.65 15.63
N VAL A 66 -24.04 3.72 16.59
CA VAL A 66 -22.77 3.07 16.93
C VAL A 66 -22.43 1.98 15.91
N GLN A 67 -23.44 1.26 15.42
CA GLN A 67 -23.27 0.21 14.40
C GLN A 67 -22.93 0.81 13.02
N GLU A 68 -23.44 2.00 12.71
CA GLU A 68 -23.15 2.75 11.48
C GLU A 68 -21.85 3.55 11.55
N PHE A 69 -21.18 3.58 12.71
CA PHE A 69 -19.97 4.36 12.92
C PHE A 69 -18.87 3.92 11.94
N ALA A 70 -18.22 4.89 11.27
CA ALA A 70 -17.30 4.67 10.15
C ALA A 70 -16.18 3.65 10.44
N LEU A 71 -15.76 3.52 11.70
CA LEU A 71 -14.78 2.55 12.15
C LEU A 71 -15.24 1.09 12.00
N VAL A 72 -16.51 0.81 12.33
CA VAL A 72 -17.12 -0.53 12.18
C VAL A 72 -17.16 -0.93 10.71
N ARG A 73 -17.58 0.02 9.87
CA ARG A 73 -17.63 -0.18 8.42
C ARG A 73 -16.24 -0.38 7.82
N ALA A 74 -15.23 0.35 8.30
CA ALA A 74 -13.85 0.21 7.85
C ALA A 74 -13.23 -1.14 8.24
N ILE A 75 -13.49 -1.66 9.44
CA ILE A 75 -12.99 -2.98 9.88
C ILE A 75 -13.71 -4.11 9.16
N ALA A 76 -15.03 -4.02 9.03
CA ALA A 76 -15.82 -4.99 8.27
C ALA A 76 -15.33 -5.04 6.83
N PHE A 77 -15.17 -3.87 6.19
CA PHE A 77 -14.59 -3.73 4.86
C PHE A 77 -13.19 -4.36 4.77
N PHE A 78 -12.29 -4.08 5.70
CA PHE A 78 -10.95 -4.70 5.69
C PHE A 78 -11.02 -6.23 5.77
N LEU A 79 -11.88 -6.79 6.63
CA LEU A 79 -11.96 -8.25 6.81
C LEU A 79 -12.73 -8.96 5.70
N SER A 80 -13.79 -8.36 5.18
CA SER A 80 -14.64 -8.97 4.14
C SER A 80 -14.13 -8.69 2.73
N ASP A 81 -13.69 -7.46 2.46
CA ASP A 81 -13.35 -7.00 1.11
C ASP A 81 -11.95 -7.48 0.69
N TRP A 82 -10.98 -7.52 1.63
CA TRP A 82 -9.62 -7.96 1.29
C TRP A 82 -9.44 -9.48 1.24
N PHE A 83 -10.20 -10.23 2.05
CA PHE A 83 -10.00 -11.68 2.23
C PHE A 83 -11.23 -12.53 1.92
N GLY A 84 -12.42 -11.94 1.81
CA GLY A 84 -13.67 -12.67 1.56
C GLY A 84 -13.69 -13.32 0.19
N ASP A 85 -13.20 -12.62 -0.84
CA ASP A 85 -13.18 -13.13 -2.22
C ASP A 85 -12.29 -14.36 -2.36
N VAL A 86 -11.16 -14.41 -1.64
CA VAL A 86 -10.29 -15.59 -1.64
C VAL A 86 -11.05 -16.80 -1.08
N ARG A 87 -11.82 -16.63 -0.01
CA ARG A 87 -12.65 -17.70 0.56
C ARG A 87 -13.73 -18.13 -0.42
N LEU A 88 -14.37 -17.18 -1.10
CA LEU A 88 -15.41 -17.44 -2.09
C LEU A 88 -14.88 -18.28 -3.26
N LEU A 89 -13.76 -17.87 -3.86
CA LEU A 89 -13.10 -18.57 -4.97
C LEU A 89 -12.61 -19.97 -4.57
N LEU A 90 -12.24 -20.15 -3.31
CA LEU A 90 -11.71 -21.43 -2.80
C LEU A 90 -12.80 -22.39 -2.32
N ALA A 91 -13.79 -21.90 -1.58
CA ALA A 91 -14.77 -22.73 -0.88
C ALA A 91 -16.06 -22.94 -1.68
N ASP A 92 -16.54 -21.94 -2.42
CA ASP A 92 -17.77 -22.05 -3.20
C ASP A 92 -17.47 -22.48 -4.63
N ARG A 93 -17.75 -23.76 -4.92
CA ARG A 93 -17.44 -24.36 -6.23
C ARG A 93 -18.30 -23.78 -7.35
N ALA A 94 -19.55 -23.42 -7.07
CA ALA A 94 -20.48 -22.90 -8.08
C ALA A 94 -20.09 -21.47 -8.45
N GLN A 95 -19.82 -20.63 -7.44
CA GLN A 95 -19.37 -19.26 -7.67
C GLN A 95 -17.99 -19.23 -8.34
N ALA A 96 -17.04 -20.07 -7.91
CA ALA A 96 -15.74 -20.19 -8.58
C ALA A 96 -15.88 -20.65 -10.03
N ALA A 97 -16.80 -21.56 -10.36
CA ALA A 97 -17.06 -21.96 -11.74
C ALA A 97 -17.61 -20.79 -12.57
N ASN A 98 -18.55 -20.01 -12.05
CA ASN A 98 -19.10 -18.83 -12.72
C ASN A 98 -18.03 -17.77 -13.00
N VAL A 99 -17.14 -17.50 -12.04
CA VAL A 99 -16.03 -16.54 -12.24
C VAL A 99 -15.08 -17.02 -13.35
N ARG A 100 -14.72 -18.30 -13.38
CA ARG A 100 -13.84 -18.85 -14.43
C ARG A 100 -14.50 -18.86 -15.80
N ALA A 101 -15.80 -19.17 -15.86
CA ALA A 101 -16.57 -19.05 -17.10
C ALA A 101 -16.59 -17.61 -17.61
N ALA A 102 -16.70 -16.61 -16.73
CA ALA A 102 -16.62 -15.20 -17.11
C ALA A 102 -15.23 -14.82 -17.65
N VAL A 103 -14.15 -15.28 -17.01
CA VAL A 103 -12.77 -15.07 -17.52
C VAL A 103 -12.60 -15.72 -18.90
N ALA A 104 -13.04 -16.97 -19.06
CA ALA A 104 -12.98 -17.67 -20.35
C ALA A 104 -13.80 -16.94 -21.43
N SER A 105 -15.00 -16.48 -21.10
CA SER A 105 -15.87 -15.71 -22.00
C SER A 105 -15.20 -14.41 -22.45
N ALA A 106 -14.51 -13.70 -21.56
CA ALA A 106 -13.79 -12.48 -21.91
C ALA A 106 -12.64 -12.77 -22.89
N VAL A 107 -11.85 -13.83 -22.63
CA VAL A 107 -10.78 -14.27 -23.55
C VAL A 107 -11.34 -14.64 -24.93
N MET A 108 -12.41 -15.43 -24.98
CA MET A 108 -13.06 -15.83 -26.23
C MET A 108 -13.63 -14.62 -26.99
N SER A 109 -14.16 -13.62 -26.29
CA SER A 109 -14.71 -12.40 -26.90
C SER A 109 -13.60 -11.59 -27.60
N VAL A 110 -12.46 -11.38 -26.93
CA VAL A 110 -11.31 -10.68 -27.51
C VAL A 110 -10.75 -11.44 -28.72
N GLN A 111 -10.73 -12.77 -28.67
CA GLN A 111 -10.34 -13.60 -29.83
C GLN A 111 -11.34 -13.50 -30.98
N ALA A 112 -12.64 -13.47 -30.69
CA ALA A 112 -13.69 -13.31 -31.70
C ALA A 112 -13.65 -11.95 -32.40
N GLU A 113 -13.09 -10.91 -31.75
CA GLU A 113 -12.79 -9.61 -32.37
C GLU A 113 -11.54 -9.65 -33.28
N GLY A 114 -10.89 -10.80 -33.44
CA GLY A 114 -9.74 -10.99 -34.32
C GLY A 114 -8.39 -10.69 -33.66
N CYS A 115 -8.33 -10.55 -32.33
CA CYS A 115 -7.06 -10.38 -31.63
C CYS A 115 -6.25 -11.69 -31.65
N GLY A 116 -5.12 -11.68 -32.37
CA GLY A 116 -4.19 -12.82 -32.47
C GLY A 116 -3.24 -13.00 -31.29
N THR A 117 -3.30 -12.14 -30.28
CA THR A 117 -2.49 -12.23 -29.07
C THR A 117 -3.33 -11.81 -27.88
N VAL A 118 -3.37 -12.63 -26.84
CA VAL A 118 -4.14 -12.36 -25.63
C VAL A 118 -3.23 -12.33 -24.41
N VAL A 119 -3.32 -11.24 -23.67
CA VAL A 119 -2.65 -11.06 -22.38
C VAL A 119 -3.70 -11.03 -21.28
N LEU A 120 -3.62 -11.97 -20.35
CA LEU A 120 -4.45 -11.97 -19.16
C LEU A 120 -3.73 -11.25 -18.03
N ILE A 121 -4.36 -10.25 -17.42
CA ILE A 121 -3.80 -9.52 -16.28
C ILE A 121 -4.66 -9.80 -15.04
N GLY A 122 -4.05 -10.31 -13.97
CA GLY A 122 -4.71 -10.60 -12.70
C GLY A 122 -4.18 -9.73 -11.57
N HIS A 123 -5.07 -9.15 -10.77
CA HIS A 123 -4.76 -8.46 -9.51
C HIS A 123 -5.42 -9.19 -8.34
N SER A 124 -4.69 -9.41 -7.24
CA SER A 124 -5.29 -9.96 -6.00
C SER A 124 -6.08 -11.25 -6.25
N GLY A 125 -7.37 -11.32 -5.89
CA GLY A 125 -8.25 -12.46 -6.20
C GLY A 125 -8.36 -12.81 -7.69
N GLY A 126 -8.18 -11.83 -8.58
CA GLY A 126 -8.12 -12.04 -10.03
C GLY A 126 -6.95 -12.94 -10.46
N THR A 127 -5.86 -13.01 -9.68
CA THR A 127 -4.77 -13.96 -9.95
C THR A 127 -5.20 -15.40 -9.69
N ILE A 128 -6.01 -15.63 -8.65
CA ILE A 128 -6.60 -16.94 -8.33
C ILE A 128 -7.57 -17.34 -9.44
N ALA A 129 -8.48 -16.44 -9.82
CA ALA A 129 -9.45 -16.69 -10.87
C ALA A 129 -8.78 -17.00 -12.22
N GLY A 130 -7.80 -16.18 -12.63
CA GLY A 130 -7.04 -16.39 -13.86
C GLY A 130 -6.28 -17.72 -13.85
N TYR A 131 -5.54 -18.00 -12.76
CA TYR A 131 -4.80 -19.25 -12.61
C TYR A 131 -5.72 -20.48 -12.67
N MET A 132 -6.82 -20.49 -11.91
CA MET A 132 -7.79 -21.59 -11.92
C MET A 132 -8.50 -21.77 -13.27
N THR A 133 -8.62 -20.70 -14.08
CA THR A 133 -9.19 -20.79 -15.43
C THR A 133 -8.18 -21.41 -16.39
N LEU A 134 -6.94 -20.92 -16.38
CA LEU A 134 -5.89 -21.39 -17.29
C LEU A 134 -5.46 -22.84 -17.02
N THR A 135 -5.68 -23.34 -15.80
CA THR A 135 -5.39 -24.72 -15.37
C THR A 135 -6.59 -25.66 -15.45
N ASP A 136 -7.81 -25.18 -15.75
CA ASP A 136 -8.98 -26.04 -15.89
C ASP A 136 -8.91 -26.80 -17.24
N PRO A 137 -9.04 -28.14 -17.24
CA PRO A 137 -9.14 -28.96 -18.45
C PRO A 137 -10.18 -28.47 -19.46
N THR A 138 -11.29 -27.92 -18.98
CA THR A 138 -12.41 -27.39 -19.78
C THR A 138 -11.97 -26.23 -20.68
N TYR A 139 -10.95 -25.47 -20.26
CA TYR A 139 -10.54 -24.24 -20.92
C TYR A 139 -9.17 -24.34 -21.60
N LEU A 140 -8.60 -25.54 -21.77
CA LEU A 140 -7.28 -25.75 -22.38
C LEU A 140 -7.15 -25.23 -23.83
N SER A 141 -8.28 -25.03 -24.52
CA SER A 141 -8.30 -24.45 -25.86
C SER A 141 -8.13 -22.92 -25.89
N LEU A 142 -8.27 -22.23 -24.75
CA LEU A 142 -8.10 -20.76 -24.70
C LEU A 142 -6.67 -20.38 -25.10
N ALA A 143 -6.48 -19.65 -26.20
CA ALA A 143 -5.18 -19.08 -26.56
C ALA A 143 -4.87 -17.84 -25.70
N VAL A 144 -4.00 -18.01 -24.71
CA VAL A 144 -3.44 -16.91 -23.91
C VAL A 144 -1.93 -17.00 -24.02
N ASP A 145 -1.29 -15.93 -24.49
CA ASP A 145 0.16 -15.87 -24.72
C ASP A 145 0.92 -15.48 -23.46
N ARG A 146 0.31 -14.64 -22.63
CA ARG A 146 0.93 -14.12 -21.41
C ARG A 146 -0.07 -13.99 -20.28
N PHE A 147 0.36 -14.41 -19.09
CA PHE A 147 -0.33 -14.15 -17.84
C PHE A 147 0.52 -13.19 -17.01
N ILE A 148 0.00 -12.00 -16.74
CA ILE A 148 0.65 -11.01 -15.89
C ILE A 148 -0.10 -10.98 -14.56
N THR A 149 0.58 -11.26 -13.46
CA THR A 149 -0.02 -11.15 -12.12
C THR A 149 0.60 -10.01 -11.35
N HIS A 150 -0.19 -9.38 -10.47
CA HIS A 150 0.34 -8.46 -9.49
C HIS A 150 -0.47 -8.47 -8.21
N GLY A 151 0.20 -8.18 -7.10
CA GLY A 151 -0.39 -8.31 -5.77
C GLY A 151 -1.01 -9.69 -5.57
N GLN A 152 -0.34 -10.74 -6.07
CA GLN A 152 -0.97 -12.05 -6.24
C GLN A 152 -1.46 -12.61 -4.91
N ALA A 153 -2.68 -13.16 -4.90
CA ALA A 153 -3.23 -13.84 -3.74
C ALA A 153 -3.03 -15.38 -3.78
N LEU A 154 -2.23 -15.90 -4.72
CA LEU A 154 -1.97 -17.33 -4.90
C LEU A 154 -1.20 -17.91 -3.70
N GLY A 155 -0.20 -17.19 -3.20
CA GLY A 155 0.54 -17.58 -1.99
C GLY A 155 -0.38 -17.74 -0.78
N LEU A 156 -1.34 -16.82 -0.62
CA LEU A 156 -2.37 -16.92 0.41
C LEU A 156 -3.32 -18.09 0.14
N ALA A 157 -3.76 -18.25 -1.10
CA ALA A 157 -4.70 -19.28 -1.49
C ALA A 157 -4.12 -20.70 -1.33
N TRP A 158 -2.85 -20.92 -1.65
CA TRP A 158 -2.14 -22.19 -1.38
C TRP A 158 -2.12 -22.52 0.12
N ARG A 159 -1.86 -21.52 0.98
CA ARG A 159 -1.83 -21.70 2.44
C ARG A 159 -3.22 -21.99 3.02
N LEU A 160 -4.22 -21.20 2.63
CA LEU A 160 -5.61 -21.37 3.07
C LEU A 160 -6.22 -22.67 2.56
N GLY A 161 -5.92 -23.03 1.31
CA GLY A 161 -6.38 -24.27 0.69
C GLY A 161 -5.64 -25.53 1.13
N HIS A 162 -4.70 -25.41 2.09
CA HIS A 162 -3.92 -26.52 2.65
C HIS A 162 -2.99 -27.22 1.64
N ALA A 163 -2.60 -26.54 0.56
CA ALA A 163 -1.60 -27.06 -0.37
C ALA A 163 -0.22 -27.24 0.31
N CYS A 164 0.02 -26.49 1.40
CA CYS A 164 1.32 -26.37 2.08
C CYS A 164 1.46 -27.22 3.34
N ASP A 165 0.45 -28.00 3.67
CA ASP A 165 0.37 -28.77 4.91
C ASP A 165 -0.21 -30.18 4.61
N PRO A 166 0.53 -30.99 3.82
CA PRO A 166 0.02 -32.29 3.36
C PRO A 166 -0.06 -33.33 4.46
N SER A 167 0.69 -33.16 5.56
CA SER A 167 0.81 -34.09 6.71
C SER A 167 -0.30 -33.93 7.75
N ARG A 168 -1.39 -33.23 7.41
CA ARG A 168 -2.47 -33.01 8.36
C ARG A 168 -3.23 -34.29 8.70
N PRO A 169 -3.45 -34.57 10.00
CA PRO A 169 -4.17 -35.76 10.44
C PRO A 169 -5.65 -35.79 10.01
N ASP A 170 -6.23 -34.65 9.65
CA ASP A 170 -7.61 -34.53 9.13
C ASP A 170 -7.69 -34.52 7.59
N ARG A 171 -6.58 -34.74 6.88
CA ARG A 171 -6.56 -34.81 5.43
C ARG A 171 -7.09 -36.15 4.94
N VAL A 172 -8.36 -36.18 4.54
CA VAL A 172 -8.98 -37.37 3.95
C VAL A 172 -8.58 -37.41 2.48
N ALA A 173 -7.85 -38.44 2.05
CA ALA A 173 -7.34 -38.56 0.66
C ALA A 173 -8.46 -38.46 -0.40
N ALA A 174 -9.67 -38.89 -0.08
CA ALA A 174 -10.84 -38.80 -0.96
C ALA A 174 -11.50 -37.42 -1.01
N ARG A 175 -11.12 -36.47 -0.14
CA ARG A 175 -11.69 -35.12 -0.09
C ARG A 175 -10.80 -34.15 -0.86
N LEU A 176 -11.36 -33.55 -1.93
CA LEU A 176 -10.73 -32.42 -2.60
C LEU A 176 -10.82 -31.17 -1.72
N TYR A 177 -9.68 -30.67 -1.27
CA TYR A 177 -9.55 -29.40 -0.58
C TYR A 177 -9.45 -28.27 -1.59
N ALA A 178 -9.85 -27.07 -1.17
CA ALA A 178 -9.86 -25.90 -2.04
C ALA A 178 -8.51 -25.62 -2.71
N GLY A 179 -7.41 -25.83 -1.99
CA GLY A 179 -6.05 -25.59 -2.50
C GLY A 179 -5.55 -26.66 -3.46
N ASP A 180 -6.17 -27.84 -3.53
CA ASP A 180 -5.73 -28.92 -4.43
C ASP A 180 -5.84 -28.50 -5.90
N ARG A 181 -6.80 -27.63 -6.22
CA ARG A 181 -7.02 -27.06 -7.56
C ARG A 181 -5.92 -26.11 -8.00
N LEU A 182 -5.18 -25.55 -7.05
CA LEU A 182 -4.11 -24.60 -7.30
C LEU A 182 -2.75 -25.28 -7.40
N ARG A 183 -2.68 -26.62 -7.32
CA ARG A 183 -1.41 -27.36 -7.33
C ARG A 183 -0.93 -27.70 -8.74
N ILE A 184 -1.78 -27.60 -9.76
CA ILE A 184 -1.44 -27.96 -11.13
C ILE A 184 -0.45 -26.93 -11.68
N PRO A 185 0.82 -27.28 -11.94
CA PRO A 185 1.79 -26.33 -12.44
C PRO A 185 1.36 -25.83 -13.82
N LEU A 186 1.32 -24.51 -14.00
CA LEU A 186 0.75 -23.89 -15.19
C LEU A 186 1.46 -24.31 -16.49
N HIS A 187 2.78 -24.52 -16.45
CA HIS A 187 3.55 -25.00 -17.60
C HIS A 187 3.22 -26.43 -18.03
N ASN A 188 2.75 -27.29 -17.11
CA ASN A 188 2.37 -28.66 -17.45
C ASN A 188 1.15 -28.70 -18.38
N VAL A 189 0.33 -27.65 -18.32
CA VAL A 189 -0.91 -27.55 -19.09
C VAL A 189 -0.84 -26.46 -20.17
N ARG A 190 0.14 -25.54 -20.08
CA ARG A 190 0.34 -24.39 -20.97
C ARG A 190 1.83 -24.13 -21.21
N ASP A 191 2.49 -25.00 -21.96
CA ASP A 191 3.92 -24.95 -22.26
C ASP A 191 4.39 -23.64 -22.95
N LYS A 192 3.52 -23.02 -23.75
CA LYS A 192 3.80 -21.77 -24.48
C LYS A 192 3.47 -20.49 -23.72
N LEU A 193 2.71 -20.57 -22.63
CA LEU A 193 2.28 -19.41 -21.87
C LEU A 193 3.48 -18.83 -21.09
N LYS A 194 3.72 -17.52 -21.23
CA LYS A 194 4.69 -16.80 -20.38
C LYS A 194 3.98 -16.25 -19.15
N TRP A 195 4.51 -16.49 -17.95
CA TRP A 195 3.96 -15.94 -16.71
C TRP A 195 4.92 -14.90 -16.11
N VAL A 196 4.45 -13.68 -15.87
CA VAL A 196 5.22 -12.64 -15.18
C VAL A 196 4.44 -12.13 -13.98
N ASP A 197 5.06 -12.10 -12.81
CA ASP A 197 4.47 -11.61 -11.57
C ASP A 197 5.19 -10.37 -11.04
N PHE A 198 4.41 -9.40 -10.58
CA PHE A 198 4.91 -8.21 -9.91
C PHE A 198 4.43 -8.18 -8.47
N TRP A 199 5.37 -8.14 -7.53
CA TRP A 199 5.06 -8.17 -6.10
C TRP A 199 5.67 -6.97 -5.37
N GLY A 200 4.85 -6.31 -4.55
CA GLY A 200 5.26 -5.19 -3.72
C GLY A 200 5.97 -5.69 -2.47
N THR A 201 7.06 -5.05 -2.09
CA THR A 201 7.86 -5.44 -0.91
C THR A 201 7.05 -5.48 0.39
N HIS A 202 6.00 -4.67 0.49
CA HIS A 202 5.13 -4.57 1.66
C HIS A 202 3.69 -4.90 1.32
N ASP A 203 3.43 -5.56 0.18
CA ASP A 203 2.10 -6.05 -0.13
C ASP A 203 1.81 -7.31 0.71
N PRO A 204 0.80 -7.27 1.60
CA PRO A 204 0.47 -8.42 2.43
C PRO A 204 -0.13 -9.60 1.65
N ALA A 205 -0.72 -9.39 0.46
CA ALA A 205 -1.36 -10.47 -0.29
C ALA A 205 -0.35 -11.49 -0.87
N PRO A 206 0.69 -11.08 -1.63
CA PRO A 206 1.68 -12.00 -2.15
C PRO A 206 2.65 -12.47 -1.06
N ALA A 207 2.95 -11.59 -0.09
CA ALA A 207 3.91 -11.83 0.99
C ALA A 207 5.28 -12.30 0.43
N GLY A 208 5.78 -11.60 -0.59
CA GLY A 208 7.00 -11.95 -1.31
C GLY A 208 6.75 -12.35 -2.76
N GLY A 209 7.84 -12.62 -3.49
CA GLY A 209 7.77 -13.10 -4.87
C GLY A 209 7.30 -14.55 -4.97
N PHE A 210 7.53 -15.11 -6.14
CA PHE A 210 7.34 -16.53 -6.39
C PHE A 210 8.28 -17.39 -5.53
N GLY A 211 7.78 -17.77 -4.36
CA GLY A 211 8.39 -18.69 -3.43
C GLY A 211 8.50 -18.09 -2.05
N VAL A 212 7.63 -18.51 -1.11
CA VAL A 212 8.03 -19.19 0.14
C VAL A 212 6.81 -19.95 0.70
N GLY A 213 6.90 -21.28 0.64
CA GLY A 213 5.95 -22.25 1.19
C GLY A 213 5.37 -23.17 0.10
N CYS A 214 5.20 -24.46 0.42
CA CYS A 214 4.53 -25.52 -0.37
C CYS A 214 5.31 -26.18 -1.54
N ASP A 215 6.64 -26.07 -1.62
CA ASP A 215 7.50 -26.70 -2.65
C ASP A 215 7.30 -26.24 -4.11
N VAL A 216 6.47 -25.21 -4.35
CA VAL A 216 6.28 -24.66 -5.70
C VAL A 216 7.38 -23.64 -5.98
N ASN A 217 8.51 -24.11 -6.52
CA ASN A 217 9.50 -23.24 -7.18
C ASN A 217 8.95 -22.81 -8.54
N VAL A 218 8.01 -21.86 -8.48
CA VAL A 218 7.30 -21.33 -9.65
C VAL A 218 8.27 -20.82 -10.75
N PRO A 219 9.34 -20.04 -10.49
CA PRO A 219 10.05 -19.35 -11.57
C PRO A 219 10.72 -20.28 -12.58
N ALA A 220 11.49 -21.26 -12.09
CA ALA A 220 12.27 -22.16 -12.95
C ALA A 220 11.40 -23.21 -13.66
N GLN A 221 10.26 -23.60 -13.05
CA GLN A 221 9.41 -24.65 -13.60
C GLN A 221 8.38 -24.08 -14.58
N VAL A 222 7.85 -22.87 -14.37
CA VAL A 222 6.73 -22.33 -15.18
C VAL A 222 7.13 -21.43 -16.35
N ASN A 223 8.43 -21.30 -16.68
CA ASN A 223 8.93 -20.19 -17.50
C ASN A 223 8.45 -18.83 -16.93
N GLY A 224 8.49 -18.73 -15.61
CA GLY A 224 7.88 -17.64 -14.84
C GLY A 224 8.92 -16.65 -14.36
N GLU A 225 8.62 -15.37 -14.48
CA GLU A 225 9.43 -14.29 -13.91
C GLU A 225 8.72 -13.68 -12.71
N SER A 226 9.43 -13.44 -11.60
CA SER A 226 8.89 -12.72 -10.45
C SER A 226 9.71 -11.47 -10.20
N ILE A 227 9.08 -10.33 -10.38
CA ILE A 227 9.69 -9.02 -10.38
C ILE A 227 9.25 -8.28 -9.13
N ARG A 228 10.23 -7.96 -8.29
CA ARG A 228 10.01 -7.14 -7.09
C ARG A 228 9.81 -5.68 -7.49
N VAL A 229 8.79 -5.04 -6.92
CA VAL A 229 8.50 -3.61 -7.13
C VAL A 229 8.41 -2.83 -5.82
N PHE A 230 8.70 -1.54 -5.89
CA PHE A 230 8.64 -0.63 -4.76
C PHE A 230 7.44 0.31 -4.91
N ASN A 231 6.27 -0.07 -4.41
CA ASN A 231 5.07 0.78 -4.55
C ASN A 231 5.11 1.95 -3.54
N ARG A 232 4.59 1.75 -2.33
CA ARG A 232 4.59 2.75 -1.24
C ARG A 232 5.26 2.24 0.04
N MET A 233 5.75 1.00 0.06
CA MET A 233 6.36 0.33 1.22
C MET A 233 5.49 0.43 2.48
N SER A 234 4.18 0.22 2.30
CA SER A 234 3.18 0.33 3.36
C SER A 234 2.17 -0.79 3.24
N LEU A 235 1.99 -1.59 4.30
CA LEU A 235 1.03 -2.71 4.31
C LEU A 235 -0.38 -2.32 3.85
N ARG A 236 -0.79 -1.08 4.14
CA ARG A 236 -2.12 -0.57 3.76
C ARG A 236 -2.23 -0.23 2.28
N ASN A 237 -1.17 0.32 1.69
CA ASN A 237 -1.27 0.96 0.38
C ASN A 237 -0.52 0.20 -0.72
N ASP A 238 0.44 -0.67 -0.39
CA ASP A 238 1.25 -1.37 -1.39
C ASP A 238 0.39 -2.22 -2.33
N HIS A 239 -0.63 -2.88 -1.79
CA HIS A 239 -1.51 -3.80 -2.52
C HIS A 239 -2.32 -3.11 -3.63
N GLY A 240 -2.75 -1.88 -3.42
CA GLY A 240 -3.55 -1.11 -4.37
C GLY A 240 -2.74 -0.13 -5.24
N ALA A 241 -1.46 0.09 -4.93
CA ALA A 241 -0.67 1.18 -5.51
C ALA A 241 0.19 0.76 -6.72
N TYR A 242 -0.05 -0.41 -7.31
CA TYR A 242 0.69 -0.87 -8.50
C TYR A 242 0.53 0.09 -9.69
N TRP A 243 -0.69 0.55 -9.97
CA TRP A 243 -0.97 1.50 -11.04
C TRP A 243 -0.46 2.92 -10.75
N ASP A 244 0.00 3.18 -9.52
CA ASP A 244 0.71 4.41 -9.15
C ASP A 244 2.23 4.30 -9.34
N ASN A 245 2.72 3.17 -9.86
CA ASN A 245 4.14 2.88 -10.01
C ASN A 245 4.52 2.79 -11.48
N ASP A 246 4.73 3.95 -12.10
CA ASP A 246 5.06 4.01 -13.52
C ASP A 246 6.43 3.37 -13.80
N GLU A 247 7.36 3.53 -12.87
CA GLU A 247 8.77 3.17 -13.05
C GLU A 247 9.03 1.67 -13.02
N ALA A 248 8.44 0.97 -12.05
CA ALA A 248 8.69 -0.45 -11.79
C ALA A 248 7.49 -1.35 -12.11
N PHE A 249 6.30 -0.79 -12.41
CA PHE A 249 5.13 -1.59 -12.75
C PHE A 249 4.50 -1.21 -14.09
N VAL A 250 3.95 0.01 -14.25
CA VAL A 250 3.13 0.34 -15.44
C VAL A 250 3.95 0.28 -16.73
N LEU A 251 5.16 0.87 -16.78
CA LEU A 251 6.03 0.79 -17.96
C LEU A 251 6.45 -0.66 -18.28
N PRO A 252 6.95 -1.46 -17.31
CA PRO A 252 7.17 -2.89 -17.52
C PRO A 252 5.95 -3.66 -18.03
N VAL A 253 4.76 -3.44 -17.46
CA VAL A 253 3.54 -4.11 -17.90
C VAL A 253 3.16 -3.70 -19.33
N ALA A 254 3.24 -2.42 -19.67
CA ALA A 254 2.98 -1.94 -21.02
C ALA A 254 3.93 -2.58 -22.04
N ARG A 255 5.23 -2.71 -21.71
CA ARG A 255 6.21 -3.43 -22.52
C ARG A 255 5.87 -4.91 -22.66
N LEU A 256 5.42 -5.54 -21.58
CA LEU A 256 5.02 -6.94 -21.61
C LEU A 256 3.75 -7.16 -22.45
N ILE A 257 2.84 -6.19 -22.51
CA ILE A 257 1.69 -6.27 -23.41
C ILE A 257 2.15 -6.09 -24.86
N ASP A 258 3.01 -5.12 -25.12
CA ASP A 258 3.48 -4.77 -26.46
C ASP A 258 4.38 -5.85 -27.09
N THR A 259 5.12 -6.59 -26.26
CA THR A 259 5.96 -7.74 -26.65
C THR A 259 5.29 -9.08 -26.37
N ALA A 260 3.97 -9.10 -26.13
CA ALA A 260 3.22 -10.31 -25.84
C ALA A 260 3.36 -11.41 -26.89
N PRO A 261 3.39 -11.12 -28.21
CA PRO A 261 3.55 -12.17 -29.22
C PRO A 261 4.78 -13.02 -28.93
N THR A 262 4.61 -14.34 -28.93
CA THR A 262 5.61 -15.30 -28.41
C THR A 262 7.01 -15.13 -29.05
N ASN A 263 7.07 -14.65 -30.29
CA ASN A 263 8.28 -14.44 -31.09
C ASN A 263 8.75 -12.98 -31.18
N ALA A 264 8.07 -12.02 -30.54
CA ALA A 264 8.50 -10.64 -30.57
C ALA A 264 9.84 -10.51 -29.80
N PRO A 265 10.91 -9.97 -30.42
CA PRO A 265 12.12 -9.71 -29.69
C PRO A 265 11.83 -8.68 -28.62
N SER A 266 12.52 -8.82 -27.50
CA SER A 266 12.32 -7.96 -26.34
C SER A 266 12.52 -6.47 -26.76
N THR A 267 13.51 -6.18 -27.60
CA THR A 267 13.78 -4.85 -28.15
C THR A 267 12.68 -4.25 -29.05
N ALA A 268 11.65 -5.01 -29.42
CA ALA A 268 10.57 -4.54 -30.30
C ALA A 268 9.57 -3.58 -29.62
N SER A 269 9.64 -3.39 -28.29
CA SER A 269 8.65 -2.56 -27.63
C SER A 269 8.74 -1.09 -28.07
N ARG A 270 7.58 -0.50 -28.38
CA ARG A 270 7.38 0.94 -28.63
C ARG A 270 7.58 1.78 -27.37
N PHE A 271 7.50 1.16 -26.19
CA PHE A 271 7.86 1.79 -24.92
C PHE A 271 9.38 1.64 -24.74
N PHE A 272 10.08 2.71 -24.28
CA PHE A 272 11.55 2.88 -24.10
C PHE A 272 12.42 1.61 -23.95
N PRO A 273 13.74 1.61 -24.25
CA PRO A 273 14.57 0.40 -24.25
C PRO A 273 14.39 -0.48 -23.00
N LEU A 274 14.29 -1.78 -23.26
CA LEU A 274 13.70 -2.79 -22.37
C LEU A 274 14.44 -3.06 -21.08
N GLU A 275 15.75 -2.83 -21.03
CA GLU A 275 16.49 -3.15 -19.82
C GLU A 275 15.85 -2.42 -18.65
N PRO A 276 15.59 -3.11 -17.51
CA PRO A 276 15.19 -2.42 -16.29
C PRO A 276 16.28 -1.41 -16.04
N ASN A 277 16.03 -0.14 -16.36
CA ASN A 277 17.02 0.90 -16.18
C ASN A 277 17.22 0.97 -14.66
N PRO A 278 18.33 0.45 -14.11
CA PRO A 278 18.46 0.28 -12.67
C PRO A 278 18.25 1.63 -11.98
N SER A 279 18.68 2.71 -12.65
CA SER A 279 18.46 4.08 -12.18
C SER A 279 16.98 4.47 -11.96
N ARG A 280 16.00 3.95 -12.71
CA ARG A 280 14.57 4.21 -12.47
C ARG A 280 14.09 3.50 -11.20
N ILE A 281 14.43 2.22 -11.07
CA ILE A 281 14.01 1.37 -9.95
C ILE A 281 14.71 1.83 -8.67
N ASP A 282 16.03 2.02 -8.71
CA ASP A 282 16.85 2.47 -7.59
C ASP A 282 16.42 3.86 -7.10
N HIS A 283 16.10 4.78 -8.02
CA HIS A 283 15.60 6.10 -7.67
C HIS A 283 14.23 6.02 -6.98
N ARG A 284 13.31 5.22 -7.52
CA ARG A 284 12.00 5.02 -6.87
C ARG A 284 12.18 4.38 -5.49
N GLU A 285 12.99 3.34 -5.37
CA GLU A 285 13.30 2.68 -4.10
C GLU A 285 13.83 3.70 -3.08
N GLY A 286 14.80 4.53 -3.46
CA GLY A 286 15.35 5.58 -2.59
C GLY A 286 14.28 6.56 -2.09
N ARG A 287 13.38 7.01 -2.98
CA ARG A 287 12.29 7.94 -2.60
C ARG A 287 11.29 7.28 -1.67
N VAL A 288 10.84 6.06 -1.99
CA VAL A 288 9.82 5.36 -1.19
C VAL A 288 10.36 4.96 0.18
N LYS A 289 11.66 4.65 0.31
CA LYS A 289 12.31 4.45 1.63
C LYS A 289 12.26 5.69 2.50
N LEU A 290 12.46 6.89 1.93
CA LEU A 290 12.31 8.14 2.68
C LEU A 290 10.87 8.34 3.17
N LEU A 291 9.89 8.05 2.31
CA LEU A 291 8.48 8.08 2.69
C LEU A 291 8.20 7.10 3.84
N GLN A 292 8.68 5.87 3.72
CA GLN A 292 8.51 4.84 4.74
C GLN A 292 9.07 5.31 6.07
N PHE A 293 10.33 5.78 6.10
CA PHE A 293 10.96 6.29 7.31
C PHE A 293 10.13 7.39 7.99
N ALA A 294 9.62 8.35 7.21
CA ALA A 294 8.80 9.42 7.76
C ALA A 294 7.46 8.92 8.31
N TRP A 295 6.80 7.96 7.63
CA TRP A 295 5.60 7.30 8.18
C TRP A 295 5.88 6.51 9.44
N VAL A 296 7.00 5.79 9.50
CA VAL A 296 7.43 5.06 10.70
C VAL A 296 7.57 6.04 11.86
N ALA A 297 8.25 7.16 11.65
CA ALA A 297 8.40 8.19 12.67
C ALA A 297 7.04 8.74 13.14
N VAL A 298 6.14 9.10 12.22
CA VAL A 298 4.79 9.58 12.58
C VAL A 298 4.02 8.55 13.40
N MET A 299 4.04 7.29 12.98
CA MET A 299 3.33 6.21 13.66
C MET A 299 3.92 5.89 15.04
N LEU A 300 5.24 5.77 15.15
CA LEU A 300 5.91 5.53 16.43
C LEU A 300 5.65 6.67 17.41
N SER A 301 5.67 7.91 16.94
CA SER A 301 5.36 9.08 17.77
C SER A 301 3.90 9.07 18.23
N ALA A 302 2.96 8.71 17.36
CA ALA A 302 1.55 8.56 17.74
C ALA A 302 1.35 7.45 18.78
N ILE A 303 1.99 6.29 18.59
CA ILE A 303 1.94 5.16 19.53
C ILE A 303 2.56 5.54 20.87
N ALA A 304 3.74 6.16 20.88
CA ALA A 304 4.43 6.58 22.10
C ALA A 304 3.66 7.66 22.87
N SER A 305 2.93 8.53 22.17
CA SER A 305 2.16 9.61 22.79
C SER A 305 1.01 9.09 23.65
N VAL A 306 0.42 7.93 23.33
CA VAL A 306 -0.72 7.39 24.10
C VAL A 306 -0.31 6.94 25.51
N PRO A 307 0.70 6.07 25.72
CA PRO A 307 1.17 5.72 27.05
C PRO A 307 1.68 6.92 27.83
N VAL A 308 2.42 7.83 27.18
CA VAL A 308 2.91 9.07 27.83
C VAL A 308 1.73 9.86 28.38
N ALA A 309 0.68 10.04 27.58
CA ALA A 309 -0.52 10.76 27.99
C ALA A 309 -1.36 10.05 29.07
N VAL A 310 -1.24 8.73 29.22
CA VAL A 310 -2.02 7.92 30.18
C VAL A 310 -1.27 7.66 31.48
N ILE A 311 0.05 7.49 31.42
CA ILE A 311 0.91 7.14 32.57
C ILE A 311 1.30 8.39 33.36
N ASP A 312 1.57 9.51 32.69
CA ASP A 312 2.02 10.74 33.34
C ASP A 312 1.04 11.25 34.44
N PRO A 313 -0.30 11.20 34.25
CA PRO A 313 -1.26 11.55 35.30
C PRO A 313 -1.27 10.62 36.53
N LEU A 314 -0.63 9.45 36.47
CA LEU A 314 -0.51 8.53 37.60
C LEU A 314 0.71 8.83 38.48
N LEU A 315 1.56 9.79 38.08
CA LEU A 315 2.73 10.20 38.83
C LEU A 315 2.37 11.33 39.83
N PRO A 316 2.87 11.27 41.09
CA PRO A 316 2.37 12.09 42.20
C PRO A 316 2.76 13.58 42.19
N ASN A 317 3.41 14.08 41.13
CA ASN A 317 3.87 15.47 41.07
C ASN A 317 3.19 16.21 39.91
N ASP A 318 2.11 16.92 40.24
CA ASP A 318 1.40 17.90 39.39
C ASP A 318 2.15 18.36 38.14
N ARG A 319 1.60 18.08 36.95
CA ARG A 319 1.67 18.93 35.76
C ARG A 319 0.62 18.52 34.72
N ALA A 320 -0.22 19.48 34.35
CA ALA A 320 -1.03 19.58 33.12
C ALA A 320 -1.36 18.26 32.39
N ASN A 321 -2.51 17.71 32.77
CA ASN A 321 -3.01 16.44 32.25
C ASN A 321 -3.57 16.58 30.82
N LEU A 322 -3.53 15.50 30.04
CA LEU A 322 -4.21 15.41 28.73
C LEU A 322 -5.72 15.74 28.81
N ALA A 323 -6.32 15.62 30.00
CA ALA A 323 -7.66 16.09 30.27
C ALA A 323 -7.79 17.63 30.15
N GLU A 324 -6.76 18.40 30.49
CA GLU A 324 -6.72 19.85 30.25
C GLU A 324 -6.62 20.17 28.76
N ALA A 325 -5.76 19.45 28.02
CA ALA A 325 -5.73 19.53 26.56
C ALA A 325 -7.10 19.16 25.94
N GLY A 326 -7.81 18.20 26.53
CA GLY A 326 -9.16 17.83 26.14
C GLY A 326 -10.22 18.88 26.46
N ARG A 327 -10.17 19.50 27.66
CA ARG A 327 -11.03 20.64 28.01
C ARG A 327 -10.79 21.82 27.07
N LEU A 328 -9.54 22.06 26.71
CA LEU A 328 -9.16 23.10 25.76
C LEU A 328 -9.67 22.80 24.35
N ALA A 329 -9.44 21.59 23.84
CA ALA A 329 -9.95 21.16 22.54
C ALA A 329 -11.47 21.25 22.48
N TYR A 330 -12.16 20.84 23.55
CA TYR A 330 -13.60 21.00 23.67
C TYR A 330 -14.03 22.47 23.69
N GLY A 331 -13.30 23.33 24.39
CA GLY A 331 -13.53 24.79 24.37
C GLY A 331 -13.38 25.39 22.97
N VAL A 332 -12.38 24.97 22.20
CA VAL A 332 -12.20 25.37 20.79
C VAL A 332 -13.38 24.90 19.93
N VAL A 333 -13.84 23.66 20.11
CA VAL A 333 -15.03 23.15 19.41
C VAL A 333 -16.28 23.96 19.79
N GLY A 334 -16.47 24.28 21.07
CA GLY A 334 -17.57 25.13 21.54
C GLY A 334 -17.51 26.55 20.98
N TRP A 335 -16.32 27.14 20.88
CA TRP A 335 -16.10 28.44 20.25
C TRP A 335 -16.40 28.42 18.74
N LEU A 336 -15.91 27.40 18.02
CA LEU A 336 -16.22 27.19 16.60
C LEU A 336 -17.72 26.98 16.37
N ALA A 337 -18.37 26.18 17.22
CA ALA A 337 -19.82 25.98 17.18
C ALA A 337 -20.58 27.29 17.46
N GLY A 338 -20.07 28.14 18.35
CA GLY A 338 -20.63 29.47 18.60
C GLY A 338 -20.51 30.42 17.40
N ILE A 339 -19.36 30.41 16.70
CA ILE A 339 -19.19 31.17 15.45
C ILE A 339 -20.12 30.65 14.36
N LEU A 340 -20.28 29.33 14.29
CA LEU A 340 -21.18 28.65 13.37
C LEU A 340 -22.61 28.52 13.94
N GLY A 341 -22.97 29.30 14.96
CA GLY A 341 -24.20 29.12 15.75
C GLY A 341 -25.46 29.07 14.90
N PHE A 342 -25.53 29.86 13.83
CA PHE A 342 -26.61 29.81 12.85
C PHE A 342 -26.77 28.43 12.17
N ILE A 343 -25.68 27.75 11.82
CA ILE A 343 -25.71 26.39 11.24
C ILE A 343 -26.09 25.37 12.32
N TRP A 344 -25.60 25.55 13.55
CA TRP A 344 -25.92 24.68 14.68
C TRP A 344 -27.42 24.71 15.02
N ASP A 345 -28.01 25.90 15.01
CA ASP A 345 -29.43 26.15 15.23
C ASP A 345 -30.28 25.57 14.10
N ILE A 346 -29.86 25.73 12.83
CA ILE A 346 -30.52 25.10 11.67
C ILE A 346 -30.57 23.57 11.80
N LEU A 347 -29.51 22.96 12.30
CA LEU A 347 -29.42 21.51 12.47
C LEU A 347 -30.07 21.01 13.77
N SER A 348 -30.61 21.90 14.62
CA SER A 348 -31.24 21.57 15.91
C SER A 348 -30.36 20.68 16.78
N LEU A 349 -29.04 20.92 16.77
CA LEU A 349 -28.09 20.11 17.52
C LEU A 349 -28.13 20.48 19.02
N PRO A 350 -27.95 19.50 19.95
CA PRO A 350 -27.96 19.77 21.38
C PRO A 350 -26.93 20.83 21.78
N THR A 351 -27.27 21.67 22.77
CA THR A 351 -26.31 22.60 23.37
C THR A 351 -25.18 21.81 24.02
N LEU A 352 -23.94 22.12 23.64
CA LEU A 352 -22.76 21.51 24.23
C LEU A 352 -22.66 21.89 25.72
N PRO A 353 -22.45 20.94 26.65
CA PRO A 353 -22.21 21.25 28.07
C PRO A 353 -21.02 22.19 28.24
N LYS A 354 -20.97 22.95 29.34
CA LYS A 354 -19.85 23.86 29.59
C LYS A 354 -18.56 23.07 29.83
N THR A 355 -17.42 23.65 29.48
CA THR A 355 -16.10 23.02 29.67
C THR A 355 -15.83 22.63 31.12
N SER A 356 -16.36 23.41 32.08
CA SER A 356 -16.31 23.14 33.53
C SER A 356 -17.02 21.87 33.96
N ASP A 357 -18.00 21.42 33.17
CA ASP A 357 -18.91 20.34 33.54
C ASP A 357 -18.43 18.97 32.99
N LEU A 358 -17.35 18.98 32.21
CA LEU A 358 -16.73 17.76 31.69
C LEU A 358 -16.06 16.97 32.82
N SER A 359 -16.57 15.75 33.06
CA SER A 359 -15.86 14.77 33.88
C SER A 359 -14.43 14.56 33.37
N TYR A 360 -13.52 14.22 34.28
CA TYR A 360 -12.11 13.96 33.94
C TYR A 360 -11.97 12.91 32.82
N SER A 361 -12.74 11.82 32.89
CA SER A 361 -12.73 10.76 31.87
C SER A 361 -13.21 11.26 30.50
N ALA A 362 -14.26 12.08 30.46
CA ALA A 362 -14.74 12.66 29.20
C ALA A 362 -13.70 13.61 28.60
N ALA A 363 -13.12 14.48 29.43
CA ALA A 363 -12.05 15.38 29.02
C ALA A 363 -10.81 14.61 28.51
N LEU A 364 -10.41 13.53 29.19
CA LEU A 364 -9.31 12.67 28.76
C LEU A 364 -9.56 12.06 27.39
N VAL A 365 -10.75 11.48 27.15
CA VAL A 365 -11.12 10.89 25.85
C VAL A 365 -11.08 11.94 24.73
N ILE A 366 -11.59 13.15 25.00
CA ILE A 366 -11.53 14.27 24.05
C ILE A 366 -10.07 14.67 23.77
N GLY A 367 -9.22 14.72 24.80
CA GLY A 367 -7.80 15.01 24.67
C GLY A 367 -7.06 13.99 23.80
N ILE A 368 -7.30 12.69 24.01
CA ILE A 368 -6.77 11.62 23.15
C ILE A 368 -7.28 11.81 21.71
N GLY A 369 -8.57 12.07 21.53
CA GLY A 369 -9.18 12.29 20.21
C GLY A 369 -8.54 13.48 19.48
N ALA A 370 -8.36 14.61 20.16
CA ALA A 370 -7.70 15.79 19.61
C ALA A 370 -6.25 15.52 19.23
N MET A 371 -5.49 14.82 20.09
CA MET A 371 -4.11 14.42 19.80
C MET A 371 -4.03 13.52 18.56
N LEU A 372 -4.89 12.49 18.47
CA LEU A 372 -4.96 11.63 17.29
C LEU A 372 -5.35 12.40 16.03
N ALA A 373 -6.23 13.40 16.14
CA ALA A 373 -6.58 14.29 15.04
C ALA A 373 -5.39 15.12 14.56
N ILE A 374 -4.54 15.61 15.47
CA ILE A 374 -3.30 16.32 15.11
C ILE A 374 -2.35 15.38 14.35
N PHE A 375 -2.09 14.17 14.88
CA PHE A 375 -1.27 13.18 14.16
C PHE A 375 -1.85 12.85 12.78
N TRP A 376 -3.18 12.73 12.67
CA TRP A 376 -3.85 12.54 11.39
C TRP A 376 -3.64 13.70 10.43
N VAL A 377 -3.70 14.96 10.89
CA VAL A 377 -3.39 16.13 10.08
C VAL A 377 -1.94 16.10 9.60
N VAL A 378 -0.97 15.82 10.48
CA VAL A 378 0.45 15.70 10.09
C VAL A 378 0.65 14.61 9.05
N ALA A 379 0.04 13.44 9.26
CA ALA A 379 0.02 12.32 8.32
C ALA A 379 -0.59 12.71 6.96
N ARG A 380 -1.68 13.50 6.95
CA ARG A 380 -2.29 14.01 5.71
C ARG A 380 -1.38 14.99 4.98
N ILE A 381 -0.72 15.89 5.70
CA ILE A 381 0.23 16.84 5.12
C ILE A 381 1.43 16.08 4.53
N LEU A 382 2.02 15.14 5.27
CA LEU A 382 3.07 14.25 4.80
C LEU A 382 2.66 13.54 3.51
N GLY A 383 1.47 12.93 3.48
CA GLY A 383 0.92 12.26 2.31
C GLY A 383 0.71 13.19 1.11
N SER A 384 0.17 14.40 1.33
CA SER A 384 0.02 15.41 0.26
C SER A 384 1.36 15.86 -0.31
N CYS A 385 2.33 16.10 0.57
CA CYS A 385 3.69 16.46 0.24
C CYS A 385 4.37 15.40 -0.62
N TRP A 386 4.26 14.13 -0.20
CA TRP A 386 4.73 12.99 -0.97
C TRP A 386 4.03 12.88 -2.33
N ASN A 387 2.69 12.84 -2.36
CA ASN A 387 1.93 12.62 -3.59
C ASN A 387 2.28 13.68 -4.64
N ALA A 388 2.35 14.95 -4.26
CA ALA A 388 2.71 16.03 -5.18
C ALA A 388 4.16 15.92 -5.68
N TRP A 389 5.08 15.39 -4.86
CA TRP A 389 6.44 15.11 -5.30
C TRP A 389 6.47 13.91 -6.25
N ASP A 390 5.83 12.82 -5.87
CA ASP A 390 5.81 11.54 -6.58
C ASP A 390 5.16 11.63 -7.95
N GLU A 391 4.02 12.33 -8.06
CA GLU A 391 3.35 12.61 -9.34
C GLU A 391 4.30 13.26 -10.37
N ARG A 392 5.16 14.17 -9.92
CA ARG A 392 6.16 14.81 -10.80
C ARG A 392 7.30 13.88 -11.16
N GLU A 393 7.79 13.08 -10.22
CA GLU A 393 8.84 12.09 -10.51
C GLU A 393 8.36 11.03 -11.48
N ARG A 394 7.11 10.57 -11.32
CA ARG A 394 6.43 9.68 -12.26
C ARG A 394 6.41 10.27 -13.68
N ALA A 395 6.02 11.53 -13.82
CA ALA A 395 6.06 12.21 -15.12
C ALA A 395 7.50 12.35 -15.70
N ILE A 396 8.52 12.49 -14.86
CA ILE A 396 9.94 12.46 -15.28
C ILE A 396 10.33 11.06 -15.73
N ALA A 397 9.89 10.02 -15.03
CA ALA A 397 10.23 8.64 -15.31
C ALA A 397 9.75 8.13 -16.67
N LEU A 398 8.63 8.69 -17.14
CA LEU A 398 8.06 8.47 -18.47
C LEU A 398 8.88 9.12 -19.59
N GLN A 399 10.01 9.78 -19.30
CA GLN A 399 10.92 10.29 -20.33
C GLN A 399 11.95 9.23 -20.73
N PRO A 400 12.45 9.24 -21.99
CA PRO A 400 13.48 8.29 -22.43
C PRO A 400 14.75 8.38 -21.59
N MET A 401 15.17 9.61 -21.27
CA MET A 401 16.33 9.92 -20.42
C MET A 401 15.87 10.79 -19.25
N PRO A 402 15.37 10.19 -18.15
CA PRO A 402 14.87 10.94 -17.02
C PRO A 402 15.98 11.75 -16.36
N ARG A 403 15.71 13.04 -16.10
CA ARG A 403 16.59 13.91 -15.29
C ARG A 403 15.97 14.08 -13.92
N TRP A 404 16.36 13.19 -13.01
CA TRP A 404 15.80 13.13 -11.67
C TRP A 404 16.07 14.40 -10.87
N ARG A 405 15.12 14.77 -10.01
CA ARG A 405 15.34 15.83 -9.03
C ARG A 405 16.19 15.28 -7.88
N PRO A 406 17.01 16.14 -7.23
CA PRO A 406 17.72 15.74 -6.03
C PRO A 406 16.72 15.36 -4.93
N THR A 407 16.98 14.22 -4.27
CA THR A 407 16.12 13.71 -3.18
C THR A 407 16.29 14.48 -1.87
N LEU A 408 17.29 15.37 -1.77
CA LEU A 408 17.55 16.16 -0.56
C LEU A 408 16.35 17.01 -0.14
N ALA A 409 15.68 17.69 -1.08
CA ALA A 409 14.54 18.54 -0.76
C ALA A 409 13.37 17.71 -0.20
N LEU A 410 13.12 16.54 -0.81
CA LEU A 410 12.15 15.57 -0.30
C LEU A 410 12.56 15.06 1.09
N ALA A 411 13.83 14.71 1.30
CA ALA A 411 14.33 14.23 2.59
C ALA A 411 14.15 15.28 3.69
N ILE A 412 14.46 16.55 3.42
CA ILE A 412 14.23 17.67 4.35
C ILE A 412 12.74 17.81 4.66
N GLN A 413 11.89 17.81 3.64
CA GLN A 413 10.44 17.96 3.79
C GLN A 413 9.81 16.83 4.63
N LEU A 414 10.16 15.58 4.32
CA LEU A 414 9.68 14.41 5.06
C LEU A 414 10.27 14.36 6.47
N GLY A 415 11.54 14.74 6.63
CA GLY A 415 12.23 14.86 7.92
C GLY A 415 11.59 15.90 8.84
N LEU A 416 11.17 17.05 8.30
CA LEU A 416 10.43 18.07 9.05
C LEU A 416 9.06 17.56 9.52
N CYS A 417 8.33 16.82 8.68
CA CYS A 417 7.05 16.20 9.08
C CYS A 417 7.24 15.11 10.15
N ALA A 418 8.29 14.30 10.01
CA ALA A 418 8.67 13.31 11.02
C ALA A 418 9.05 13.96 12.35
N GLY A 419 9.89 15.01 12.30
CA GLY A 419 10.30 15.80 13.46
C GLY A 419 9.12 16.50 14.14
N ALA A 420 8.19 17.07 13.36
CA ALA A 420 6.94 17.64 13.87
C ALA A 420 6.14 16.59 14.67
N SER A 421 6.05 15.36 14.14
CA SER A 421 5.34 14.26 14.80
C SER A 421 6.02 13.86 16.11
N SER A 422 7.36 13.78 16.14
CA SER A 422 8.10 13.49 17.37
C SER A 422 7.97 14.60 18.42
N ALA A 423 7.93 15.87 18.00
CA ALA A 423 7.71 16.99 18.90
C ALA A 423 6.30 16.97 19.54
N LEU A 424 5.30 16.34 18.91
CA LEU A 424 3.98 16.14 19.50
C LEU A 424 3.98 15.22 20.72
N ILE A 425 5.03 14.41 20.93
CA ILE A 425 5.19 13.65 22.18
C ILE A 425 5.35 14.64 23.36
N GLY A 426 6.02 15.77 23.15
CA GLY A 426 6.12 16.84 24.16
C GLY A 426 4.76 17.46 24.49
N PHE A 427 3.87 17.58 23.50
CA PHE A 427 2.47 17.99 23.74
C PHE A 427 1.71 16.93 24.55
N ALA A 428 1.88 15.64 24.22
CA ALA A 428 1.27 14.54 24.96
C ALA A 428 1.74 14.48 26.41
N ALA A 429 3.02 14.78 26.66
CA ALA A 429 3.63 14.79 28.00
C ALA A 429 3.27 16.03 28.82
N SER A 430 3.10 17.19 28.18
CA SER A 430 2.92 18.46 28.90
C SER A 430 1.49 18.97 28.92
N GLY A 431 0.63 18.54 27.98
CA GLY A 431 -0.71 19.08 27.79
C GLY A 431 -0.77 20.56 27.37
N LYS A 432 0.38 21.23 27.19
CA LYS A 432 0.45 22.68 26.96
C LYS A 432 0.43 23.04 25.48
N ILE A 433 -0.32 24.08 25.11
CA ILE A 433 -0.41 24.55 23.71
C ILE A 433 0.93 25.02 23.15
N ASP A 434 1.80 25.62 23.97
CA ASP A 434 3.12 26.10 23.53
C ASP A 434 3.98 24.96 22.94
N ALA A 435 3.77 23.72 23.39
CA ALA A 435 4.39 22.53 22.80
C ALA A 435 3.96 22.26 21.33
N LEU A 436 2.89 22.89 20.84
CA LEU A 436 2.46 22.83 19.43
C LEU A 436 3.19 23.83 18.52
N ILE A 437 3.91 24.81 19.06
CA ILE A 437 4.64 25.81 18.27
C ILE A 437 5.72 25.13 17.42
N VAL A 438 6.51 24.22 18.00
CA VAL A 438 7.59 23.52 17.30
C VAL A 438 7.05 22.64 16.15
N PRO A 439 6.05 21.75 16.37
CA PRO A 439 5.38 21.05 15.27
C PRO A 439 4.82 21.98 14.19
N GLY A 440 4.18 23.08 14.59
CA GLY A 440 3.60 24.06 13.67
C GLY A 440 4.65 24.71 12.75
N ILE A 441 5.77 25.15 13.32
CA ILE A 441 6.90 25.71 12.57
C ILE A 441 7.49 24.67 11.62
N ALA A 442 7.71 23.43 12.09
CA ALA A 442 8.26 22.36 11.26
C ALA A 442 7.36 22.04 10.06
N ILE A 443 6.03 22.01 10.25
CA ILE A 443 5.05 21.82 9.17
C ILE A 443 5.08 23.00 8.18
N ALA A 444 5.13 24.25 8.68
CA ALA A 444 5.21 25.43 7.82
C ALA A 444 6.50 25.43 6.98
N LEU A 445 7.64 25.05 7.58
CA LEU A 445 8.92 24.90 6.87
C LEU A 445 8.84 23.78 5.83
N ALA A 446 8.18 22.65 6.12
CA ALA A 446 7.99 21.58 5.14
C ALA A 446 7.20 22.07 3.90
N TRP A 447 6.21 22.94 4.12
CA TRP A 447 5.48 23.60 3.04
C TRP A 447 6.34 24.60 2.25
N ILE A 448 7.16 25.39 2.93
CA ILE A 448 8.08 26.33 2.27
C ILE A 448 9.08 25.56 1.40
N VAL A 449 9.67 24.48 1.91
CA VAL A 449 10.57 23.60 1.15
C VAL A 449 9.86 23.05 -0.08
N ARG A 450 8.60 22.63 0.03
CA ARG A 450 7.79 22.19 -1.12
C ARG A 450 7.66 23.25 -2.20
N LEU A 451 7.40 24.51 -1.80
CA LEU A 451 7.19 25.62 -2.72
C LEU A 451 8.48 26.04 -3.42
N LEU A 452 9.61 26.00 -2.70
CA LEU A 452 10.93 26.34 -3.21
C LEU A 452 11.60 25.21 -3.99
N SER A 453 11.14 23.97 -3.81
CA SER A 453 11.70 22.81 -4.49
C SER A 453 11.60 22.95 -6.01
N PRO A 454 12.69 22.66 -6.76
CA PRO A 454 12.68 22.71 -8.20
C PRO A 454 11.50 21.90 -8.76
N ARG A 455 10.77 22.50 -9.71
CA ARG A 455 9.62 21.84 -10.34
C ARG A 455 10.02 20.63 -11.20
N GLY A 456 11.31 20.51 -11.53
CA GLY A 456 11.82 19.56 -12.52
C GLY A 456 11.60 20.09 -13.94
N SER A 457 12.31 19.54 -14.91
CA SER A 457 12.06 19.84 -16.32
C SER A 457 11.39 18.64 -16.97
N ILE A 458 10.19 18.85 -17.51
CA ILE A 458 9.56 17.89 -18.40
C ILE A 458 9.82 18.40 -19.82
N ARG A 459 10.76 17.75 -20.54
CA ARG A 459 10.97 18.05 -21.96
C ARG A 459 9.69 17.63 -22.69
N ARG A 460 8.94 18.60 -23.20
CA ARG A 460 7.80 18.31 -24.07
C ARG A 460 8.34 17.76 -25.39
N PRO A 461 7.95 16.55 -25.81
CA PRO A 461 8.31 16.04 -27.13
C PRO A 461 7.72 17.00 -28.18
N GLY A 462 8.58 17.68 -28.93
CA GLY A 462 8.18 18.69 -29.92
C GLY A 462 8.66 20.12 -29.66
N ALA A 463 9.17 20.42 -28.47
CA ALA A 463 9.99 21.63 -28.29
C ALA A 463 11.38 21.38 -28.87
N ALA A 464 11.47 21.26 -30.20
CA ALA A 464 12.74 21.34 -30.90
C ALA A 464 13.45 22.63 -30.47
N GLU A 465 14.76 22.57 -30.27
CA GLU A 465 15.61 23.74 -30.13
C GLU A 465 15.49 24.59 -31.42
N VAL A 466 14.49 25.46 -31.48
CA VAL A 466 14.31 26.42 -32.59
C VAL A 466 15.36 27.55 -32.53
N GLY A 467 16.30 27.52 -31.58
CA GLY A 467 17.30 28.58 -31.46
C GLY A 467 18.64 28.11 -30.89
N SER A 468 19.52 27.59 -31.76
CA SER A 468 20.98 27.84 -31.69
C SER A 468 21.78 27.24 -32.86
N ARG A 469 21.20 27.08 -34.07
CA ARG A 469 22.00 26.92 -35.29
C ARG A 469 22.13 28.26 -36.02
N GLY A 470 22.93 29.14 -35.45
CA GLY A 470 23.53 30.32 -36.06
C GLY A 470 24.69 30.70 -35.15
N ALA A 471 25.96 30.71 -35.53
CA ALA A 471 26.55 30.88 -36.85
C ALA A 471 27.66 29.85 -37.09
N VAL A 472 27.59 29.14 -38.22
CA VAL A 472 28.81 28.71 -38.90
C VAL A 472 29.28 29.95 -39.64
N VAL A 473 30.41 30.50 -39.19
CA VAL A 473 31.10 31.59 -39.86
C VAL A 473 31.60 31.05 -41.19
N ASP A 474 31.01 31.55 -42.28
CA ASP A 474 31.60 31.46 -43.62
C ASP A 474 32.98 32.14 -43.57
N GLY A 475 34.03 31.36 -43.82
CA GLY A 475 35.40 31.80 -43.67
C GLY A 475 36.39 30.99 -44.49
N ALA A 476 36.52 31.41 -45.74
CA ALA A 476 37.65 31.26 -46.66
C ALA A 476 37.74 30.03 -47.59
N PRO A 477 37.89 30.27 -48.92
CA PRO A 477 38.24 29.28 -49.93
C PRO A 477 39.77 29.18 -50.07
N GLY A 478 40.29 27.98 -50.35
CA GLY A 478 41.68 27.86 -50.77
C GLY A 478 42.18 26.44 -50.99
N VAL A 479 42.49 26.14 -52.27
CA VAL A 479 43.62 25.32 -52.75
C VAL A 479 43.48 23.79 -52.48
N ALA A 480 43.60 22.84 -53.42
CA ALA A 480 44.35 22.75 -54.66
C ALA A 480 43.71 21.74 -55.64
N GLN A 481 44.00 21.92 -56.94
CA GLN A 481 44.08 20.85 -57.93
C GLN A 481 45.30 19.96 -57.65
N ALA A 482 45.13 18.65 -57.79
CA ALA A 482 46.03 17.71 -58.49
C ALA A 482 45.30 16.36 -58.63
#